data_AF-A0A3Q2W1M6-F1
#
_entry.id   AF-A0A3Q2W1M6-F1
#
_cell.length_a   1.000
_cell.length_b   1.000
_cell.length_c   1.000
_cell.angle_alpha   90.00
_cell.angle_beta   90.00
_cell.angle_gamma   90.00
#
_symmetry.space_group_name_H-M   'P 1'
#
loop_
_entity.id
_entity.type
_entity.pdbx_description
1 polymer ?
#
loop_
_entity_poly.entity_id
_entity_poly.type
_entity_poly.pdbx_seq_one_letter_code
_entity_poly.pdbx_strand_id
1 'polypeptide(L)'
;MKTKKQPNILLTGQLFDGYDDEYQCPILDEDRVVDELDEKMSEGGVIVDYHGCDLFPERWFDIVFVLRTDNTQLYTRLEARGYTGKKLQDNVQCEIFQTIYEEAMEAYSKEIVHQLPSNTPEDMEHNLEQIVHWTEQWMKDHN
;
A
#
# COMPACT_ATOMS: atom_id res chain seq x y z
N MET A 1 12.94 -20.01 5.81
CA MET A 1 12.98 -18.64 6.39
C MET A 1 11.62 -18.34 6.97
N LYS A 2 11.48 -18.19 8.29
CA LYS A 2 10.18 -17.86 8.90
C LYS A 2 10.04 -16.34 8.80
N THR A 3 9.27 -15.85 7.83
CA THR A 3 8.82 -14.46 7.83
C THR A 3 7.94 -14.27 9.05
N LYS A 4 8.48 -13.65 10.11
CA LYS A 4 7.64 -13.09 11.16
C LYS A 4 6.85 -11.99 10.47
N LYS A 5 5.55 -12.21 10.22
CA LYS A 5 4.63 -11.11 9.93
C LYS A 5 4.82 -10.11 11.07
N GLN A 6 5.42 -8.96 10.77
CA GLN A 6 5.43 -7.89 11.76
C GLN A 6 3.96 -7.55 12.07
N PRO A 7 3.60 -7.35 13.34
CA PRO A 7 2.24 -6.97 13.68
C PRO A 7 1.89 -5.67 12.95
N ASN A 8 0.64 -5.56 12.51
CA ASN A 8 0.14 -4.34 11.89
C ASN A 8 0.32 -3.19 12.89
N ILE A 9 1.23 -2.26 12.56
CA ILE A 9 1.69 -1.21 13.48
C ILE A 9 0.52 -0.33 13.95
N LEU A 10 -0.48 -0.15 13.10
CA LEU A 10 -1.70 0.61 13.38
C LEU A 10 -2.52 -0.03 14.50
N LEU A 11 -2.65 -1.37 14.48
CA LEU A 11 -3.41 -2.12 15.48
C LEU A 11 -2.68 -2.22 16.83
N THR A 12 -1.34 -2.18 16.84
CA THR A 12 -0.55 -2.27 18.06
C THR A 12 -0.30 -0.93 18.75
N GLY A 13 -0.23 0.17 18.00
CA GLY A 13 0.09 1.50 18.53
C GLY A 13 -1.12 2.33 18.97
N GLN A 14 -2.35 1.87 18.70
CA GLN A 14 -3.58 2.67 18.89
C GLN A 14 -3.43 4.06 18.25
N LEU A 15 -3.00 4.07 16.98
CA LEU A 15 -2.72 5.28 16.20
C LEU A 15 -3.99 5.78 15.53
N PHE A 16 -5.00 6.07 16.34
CA PHE A 16 -6.32 6.48 15.86
C PHE A 16 -6.75 7.77 16.54
N ASP A 17 -7.28 8.72 15.76
CA ASP A 17 -7.90 9.95 16.24
C ASP A 17 -9.39 9.99 15.88
N GLY A 18 -10.17 9.23 16.63
CA GLY A 18 -11.63 9.19 16.48
C GLY A 18 -12.16 7.98 15.71
N TYR A 19 -13.43 8.08 15.33
CA TYR A 19 -14.18 7.00 14.69
C TYR A 19 -15.07 7.59 13.59
N ASP A 20 -14.99 7.00 12.40
CA ASP A 20 -15.81 7.32 11.26
C ASP A 20 -17.11 6.51 11.36
N ASP A 21 -18.21 7.18 11.69
CA ASP A 21 -19.54 6.56 11.79
C ASP A 21 -20.12 6.16 10.43
N GLU A 22 -19.66 6.74 9.32
CA GLU A 22 -20.14 6.43 7.98
C GLU A 22 -19.51 5.12 7.46
N TYR A 23 -18.21 4.97 7.66
CA TYR A 23 -17.44 3.78 7.25
C TYR A 23 -17.25 2.74 8.35
N GLN A 24 -17.71 3.05 9.57
CA GLN A 24 -17.65 2.19 10.76
C GLN A 24 -16.21 1.74 11.07
N CYS A 25 -15.26 2.66 11.01
CA CYS A 25 -13.84 2.38 11.27
C CYS A 25 -13.15 3.49 12.07
N PRO A 26 -12.11 3.19 12.86
CA PRO A 26 -11.28 4.21 13.48
C PRO A 26 -10.63 5.12 12.42
N ILE A 27 -10.56 6.42 12.71
CA ILE A 27 -9.84 7.39 11.88
C ILE A 27 -8.35 7.30 12.23
N LEU A 28 -7.48 7.26 11.23
CA LEU A 28 -6.04 7.15 11.44
C LEU A 28 -5.45 8.49 11.91
N ASP A 29 -4.56 8.44 12.90
CA ASP A 29 -3.72 9.58 13.27
C ASP A 29 -2.45 9.54 12.42
N GLU A 30 -2.47 10.26 11.29
CA GLU A 30 -1.40 10.24 10.28
C GLU A 30 -0.07 10.75 10.82
N ASP A 31 -0.07 11.84 11.59
CA ASP A 31 1.13 12.43 12.18
C ASP A 31 1.83 11.42 13.10
N ARG A 32 1.06 10.74 13.97
CA ARG A 32 1.65 9.72 14.87
C ARG A 32 2.14 8.49 14.11
N VAL A 33 1.50 8.13 12.99
CA VAL A 33 1.99 7.03 12.13
C VAL A 33 3.34 7.41 11.54
N VAL A 34 3.49 8.64 11.06
CA VAL A 34 4.75 9.13 10.50
C VAL A 34 5.84 9.13 11.56
N ASP A 35 5.57 9.68 12.75
CA ASP A 35 6.53 9.74 13.86
C ASP A 35 7.02 8.35 14.30
N GLU A 36 6.12 7.37 14.43
CA GLU A 36 6.46 6.01 14.88
C GLU A 36 7.25 5.20 13.84
N LEU A 37 7.12 5.55 12.56
CA LEU A 37 7.79 4.86 11.46
C LEU A 37 9.11 5.53 11.06
N ASP A 38 9.31 6.83 11.34
CA ASP A 38 10.44 7.58 10.80
C ASP A 38 11.82 6.99 11.18
N GLU A 39 11.98 6.56 12.44
CA GLU A 39 13.22 5.91 12.89
C GLU A 39 13.49 4.62 12.11
N LYS A 40 12.45 3.79 11.88
CA LYS A 40 12.57 2.51 11.16
C LYS A 40 12.81 2.71 9.67
N MET A 41 12.15 3.69 9.07
CA MET A 41 12.33 4.01 7.66
C MET A 41 13.75 4.53 7.40
N SER A 42 14.34 5.24 8.37
CA SER A 42 15.72 5.71 8.30
C SER A 42 16.77 4.59 8.36
N GLU A 43 16.44 3.42 8.93
CA GLU A 43 17.32 2.24 8.91
C GLU A 43 17.33 1.51 7.56
N GLY A 44 16.31 1.75 6.72
CA GLY A 44 16.13 1.12 5.41
C GLY A 44 15.70 -0.36 5.46
N GLY A 45 15.45 -0.95 4.28
CA GLY A 45 15.05 -2.36 4.17
C GLY A 45 13.61 -2.65 4.65
N VAL A 46 12.75 -1.64 4.63
CA VAL A 46 11.35 -1.71 5.05
C VAL A 46 10.42 -1.83 3.84
N ILE A 47 9.40 -2.68 3.93
CA ILE A 47 8.30 -2.74 2.98
C ILE A 47 7.05 -2.21 3.69
N VAL A 48 6.47 -1.15 3.13
CA VAL A 48 5.23 -0.54 3.62
C VAL A 48 4.07 -1.01 2.73
N ASP A 49 2.96 -1.42 3.36
CA ASP A 49 1.72 -1.84 2.69
C ASP A 49 0.58 -1.00 3.26
N TYR A 50 0.11 -0.05 2.47
CA TYR A 50 -1.02 0.80 2.79
C TYR A 50 -1.77 1.19 1.51
N HIS A 51 -3.04 1.59 1.65
CA HIS A 51 -3.93 1.89 0.52
C HIS A 51 -3.95 3.38 0.15
N GLY A 52 -3.29 4.23 0.93
CA GLY A 52 -2.99 5.63 0.63
C GLY A 52 -1.49 5.87 0.80
N CYS A 53 -1.00 7.00 0.31
CA CYS A 53 0.43 7.28 0.26
C CYS A 53 0.80 8.76 0.38
N ASP A 54 -0.17 9.67 0.34
CA ASP A 54 0.00 11.12 0.52
C ASP A 54 0.52 11.52 1.93
N LEU A 55 0.21 10.72 2.96
CA LEU A 55 0.70 10.97 4.32
C LEU A 55 2.22 10.76 4.50
N PHE A 56 2.85 9.98 3.63
CA PHE A 56 4.23 9.54 3.87
C PHE A 56 5.25 10.52 3.26
N PRO A 57 6.36 10.81 3.97
CA PRO A 57 7.44 11.62 3.40
C PRO A 57 8.04 10.99 2.14
N GLU A 58 8.19 11.77 1.06
CA GLU A 58 8.76 11.30 -0.22
C GLU A 58 10.13 10.61 -0.05
N ARG A 59 10.96 11.10 0.87
CA ARG A 59 12.30 10.57 1.18
C ARG A 59 12.32 9.13 1.72
N TRP A 60 11.18 8.56 2.08
CA TRP A 60 11.11 7.22 2.67
C TRP A 60 11.24 6.10 1.65
N PHE A 61 10.95 6.36 0.37
CA PHE A 61 10.80 5.29 -0.61
C PHE A 61 11.77 5.44 -1.77
N ASP A 62 12.58 4.40 -1.97
CA ASP A 62 13.41 4.23 -3.15
C ASP A 62 12.59 3.78 -4.39
N ILE A 63 11.42 3.16 -4.16
CA ILE A 63 10.48 2.70 -5.19
C ILE A 63 9.06 2.58 -4.64
N VAL A 64 8.07 2.83 -5.50
CA VAL A 64 6.64 2.75 -5.17
C VAL A 64 5.93 1.86 -6.19
N PHE A 65 5.17 0.87 -5.70
CA PHE A 65 4.39 -0.03 -6.54
C PHE A 65 2.89 0.13 -6.28
N VAL A 66 2.14 0.51 -7.30
CA VAL A 66 0.68 0.59 -7.25
C VAL A 66 0.09 -0.67 -7.89
N LEU A 67 -0.50 -1.54 -7.07
CA LEU A 67 -1.15 -2.76 -7.56
C LEU A 67 -2.47 -2.42 -8.26
N ARG A 68 -2.66 -2.94 -9.48
CA ARG A 68 -3.85 -2.72 -10.30
C ARG A 68 -4.60 -4.03 -10.48
N THR A 69 -5.92 -4.00 -10.36
CA THR A 69 -6.78 -5.18 -10.52
C THR A 69 -7.99 -4.83 -11.38
N ASP A 70 -8.38 -5.72 -12.28
CA ASP A 70 -9.59 -5.57 -13.09
C ASP A 70 -10.83 -5.44 -12.20
N ASN A 71 -11.70 -4.49 -12.52
CA ASN A 71 -12.88 -4.15 -11.72
C ASN A 71 -13.75 -5.37 -11.37
N THR A 72 -13.98 -6.28 -12.32
CA THR A 72 -14.80 -7.48 -12.09
C THR A 72 -14.15 -8.42 -11.07
N GLN A 73 -12.82 -8.55 -11.11
CA GLN A 73 -12.05 -9.39 -10.20
C GLN A 73 -11.98 -8.74 -8.82
N LEU A 74 -11.73 -7.43 -8.77
CA LEU A 74 -11.73 -6.67 -7.54
C LEU A 74 -13.08 -6.73 -6.83
N TYR A 75 -14.19 -6.53 -7.56
CA TYR A 75 -15.54 -6.68 -7.03
C TYR A 75 -15.73 -8.03 -6.36
N THR A 76 -15.39 -9.12 -7.07
CA THR A 76 -15.52 -10.49 -6.56
C THR A 76 -14.69 -10.71 -5.29
N ARG A 77 -13.47 -10.17 -5.24
CA ARG A 77 -12.58 -10.27 -4.07
C ARG A 77 -13.14 -9.50 -2.87
N LEU A 78 -13.68 -8.30 -3.08
CA LEU A 78 -14.24 -7.48 -2.02
C LEU A 78 -15.54 -8.08 -1.48
N GLU A 79 -16.42 -8.57 -2.35
CA GLU A 79 -17.64 -9.27 -1.97
C GLU A 79 -17.32 -10.54 -1.15
N ALA A 80 -16.32 -11.33 -1.58
CA ALA A 80 -15.85 -12.50 -0.82
C ALA A 80 -15.26 -12.15 0.56
N ARG A 81 -14.75 -10.92 0.73
CA ARG A 81 -14.31 -10.37 2.04
C ARG A 81 -15.48 -9.86 2.89
N GLY A 82 -16.73 -9.97 2.42
CA GLY A 82 -17.93 -9.54 3.12
C GLY A 82 -18.24 -8.05 2.98
N TYR A 83 -17.59 -7.35 2.05
CA TYR A 83 -17.90 -5.94 1.79
C TYR A 83 -19.24 -5.87 1.07
N THR A 84 -20.11 -4.95 1.48
CA THR A 84 -21.46 -4.79 0.92
C THR A 84 -21.83 -3.31 0.84
N GLY A 85 -22.90 -3.01 0.10
CA GLY A 85 -23.47 -1.66 0.01
C GLY A 85 -22.47 -0.61 -0.46
N LYS A 86 -22.49 0.55 0.19
CA LYS A 86 -21.69 1.73 -0.18
C LYS A 86 -20.19 1.44 -0.15
N LYS A 87 -19.68 0.77 0.89
CA LYS A 87 -18.24 0.45 1.03
C LYS A 87 -17.70 -0.32 -0.17
N LEU A 88 -18.45 -1.30 -0.66
CA LEU A 88 -18.05 -2.07 -1.84
C LEU A 88 -18.03 -1.18 -3.09
N GLN A 89 -19.07 -0.36 -3.29
CA GLN A 89 -19.18 0.53 -4.44
C GLN A 89 -18.06 1.56 -4.45
N ASP A 90 -17.79 2.21 -3.32
CA ASP A 90 -16.74 3.23 -3.17
C ASP A 90 -15.36 2.65 -3.48
N ASN A 91 -15.04 1.45 -3.01
CA ASN A 91 -13.75 0.80 -3.29
C ASN A 91 -13.60 0.42 -4.77
N VAL A 92 -14.66 -0.06 -5.41
CA VAL A 92 -14.64 -0.37 -6.86
C VAL A 92 -14.53 0.92 -7.68
N GLN A 93 -15.21 1.99 -7.28
CA GLN A 93 -15.11 3.30 -7.93
C GLN A 93 -13.71 3.90 -7.78
N CYS A 94 -13.09 3.79 -6.62
CA CYS A 94 -11.71 4.21 -6.37
C CYS A 94 -10.74 3.57 -7.37
N GLU A 95 -10.86 2.26 -7.62
CA GLU A 95 -10.05 1.57 -8.64
C GLU A 95 -10.36 2.04 -10.07
N ILE A 96 -11.64 2.21 -10.42
CA ILE A 96 -12.07 2.70 -11.74
C ILE A 96 -11.49 4.08 -12.04
N PHE A 97 -11.50 4.98 -11.06
CA PHE A 97 -10.97 6.33 -11.17
C PHE A 97 -9.46 6.39 -11.00
N GLN A 98 -8.80 5.26 -10.69
CA GLN A 98 -7.36 5.18 -10.51
C GLN A 98 -6.85 6.10 -9.39
N THR A 99 -7.68 6.39 -8.38
CA THR A 99 -7.40 7.42 -7.38
C THR A 99 -6.05 7.21 -6.70
N ILE A 100 -5.72 5.99 -6.29
CA ILE A 100 -4.44 5.69 -5.63
C ILE A 100 -3.25 5.80 -6.58
N TYR A 101 -3.44 5.53 -7.86
CA TYR A 101 -2.38 5.72 -8.84
C TYR A 101 -2.11 7.21 -9.09
N GLU A 102 -3.16 8.02 -9.22
CA GLU A 102 -3.02 9.46 -9.37
C GLU A 102 -2.36 10.08 -8.12
N GLU A 103 -2.79 9.67 -6.93
CA GLU A 103 -2.20 10.11 -5.65
C GLU A 103 -0.69 9.79 -5.59
N ALA A 104 -0.28 8.56 -5.93
CA ALA A 104 1.12 8.19 -5.96
C ALA A 104 1.93 9.01 -6.99
N MET A 105 1.33 9.34 -8.13
CA MET A 105 1.99 10.15 -9.17
C MET A 105 2.10 11.63 -8.81
N GLU A 106 1.30 12.11 -7.86
CA GLU A 106 1.37 13.46 -7.30
C GLU A 106 2.32 13.54 -6.11
N ALA A 107 2.36 12.49 -5.28
CA ALA A 107 3.17 12.43 -4.06
C ALA A 107 4.65 12.08 -4.30
N TYR A 108 4.96 11.35 -5.38
CA TYR A 108 6.31 10.84 -5.65
C TYR A 108 6.80 11.16 -7.06
N SER A 109 8.12 11.20 -7.20
CA SER A 109 8.83 11.19 -8.48
C SER A 109 8.32 10.09 -9.44
N LYS A 110 7.92 10.48 -10.65
CA LYS A 110 7.28 9.57 -11.63
C LYS A 110 8.15 8.38 -12.03
N GLU A 111 9.46 8.54 -11.96
CA GLU A 111 10.46 7.52 -12.27
C GLU A 111 10.50 6.37 -11.27
N ILE A 112 10.01 6.57 -10.04
CA ILE A 112 9.98 5.54 -9.00
C ILE A 112 8.59 4.90 -8.82
N VAL A 113 7.56 5.43 -9.49
CA VAL A 113 6.18 4.94 -9.39
C VAL A 113 5.87 3.95 -10.53
N HIS A 114 5.59 2.70 -10.17
CA HIS A 114 5.30 1.63 -11.11
C HIS A 114 3.95 0.97 -10.84
N GLN A 115 3.19 0.72 -11.89
CA GLN A 115 1.96 -0.06 -11.79
C GLN A 115 2.26 -1.54 -11.98
N LEU A 116 1.69 -2.40 -11.13
CA LEU A 116 1.82 -3.85 -11.27
C LEU A 116 0.43 -4.49 -11.42
N PRO A 117 0.20 -5.33 -12.45
CA PRO A 117 -1.03 -6.11 -12.53
C PRO A 117 -1.10 -7.10 -11.36
N SER A 118 -2.30 -7.33 -10.81
CA SER A 118 -2.49 -8.21 -9.66
C SER A 118 -3.80 -8.98 -9.78
N ASN A 119 -4.06 -9.56 -10.94
CA ASN A 119 -5.30 -10.25 -11.27
C ASN A 119 -5.24 -11.75 -10.97
N THR A 120 -4.12 -12.39 -11.28
CA THR A 120 -3.97 -13.83 -11.14
C THR A 120 -2.81 -14.22 -10.22
N PRO A 121 -2.72 -15.50 -9.79
CA PRO A 121 -1.55 -15.99 -9.08
C PRO A 121 -0.25 -15.84 -9.89
N GLU A 122 -0.32 -15.97 -11.21
CA GLU A 122 0.82 -15.78 -12.11
C GLU A 122 1.32 -14.33 -12.09
N ASP A 123 0.41 -13.35 -12.05
CA ASP A 123 0.80 -11.94 -11.88
C ASP A 123 1.55 -11.75 -10.55
N MET A 124 1.10 -12.39 -9.48
CA MET A 124 1.76 -12.33 -8.17
C MET A 124 3.17 -12.94 -8.20
N GLU A 125 3.34 -14.09 -8.85
CA GLU A 125 4.67 -14.71 -9.04
C GLU A 125 5.59 -13.81 -9.85
N HIS A 126 5.10 -13.25 -10.95
CA HIS A 126 5.87 -12.32 -11.77
C HIS A 126 6.25 -11.03 -11.03
N ASN A 127 5.33 -10.47 -10.24
CA ASN A 127 5.60 -9.29 -9.42
C ASN A 127 6.66 -9.57 -8.36
N LEU A 128 6.60 -10.75 -7.72
CA LEU A 128 7.61 -11.17 -6.75
C LEU A 128 8.99 -11.23 -7.40
N GLU A 129 9.11 -11.86 -8.57
CA GLU A 129 10.37 -11.95 -9.31
C GLU A 129 10.92 -10.57 -9.66
N GLN A 130 10.07 -9.66 -10.16
CA GLN A 130 10.48 -8.29 -10.49
C GLN A 130 10.97 -7.50 -9.27
N ILE A 131 10.23 -7.54 -8.16
CA ILE A 131 10.58 -6.79 -6.93
C ILE A 131 11.88 -7.34 -6.34
N VAL A 132 12.06 -8.66 -6.31
CA VAL A 132 13.29 -9.29 -5.83
C VAL A 132 14.47 -8.89 -6.71
N HIS A 133 14.33 -8.98 -8.04
CA HIS A 133 15.39 -8.59 -8.96
C HIS A 133 15.77 -7.11 -8.81
N TRP A 134 14.77 -6.23 -8.69
CA TRP A 134 15.00 -4.81 -8.46
C TRP A 134 15.76 -4.57 -7.14
N THR A 135 15.34 -5.24 -6.06
CA THR A 135 16.00 -5.12 -4.74
C THR A 135 17.46 -5.58 -4.80
N GLU A 136 17.73 -6.71 -5.46
CA GLU A 136 19.09 -7.22 -5.65
C GLU A 136 19.97 -6.26 -6.45
N GLN A 137 19.40 -5.60 -7.46
CA GLN A 137 20.12 -4.63 -8.28
C GLN A 137 20.39 -3.35 -7.50
N TRP A 138 19.37 -2.80 -6.81
CA TRP A 138 19.51 -1.62 -5.97
C TRP A 138 20.58 -1.80 -4.90
N MET A 139 20.61 -2.97 -4.25
CA MET A 139 21.64 -3.33 -3.26
C MET A 139 23.06 -3.41 -3.85
N LYS A 140 23.23 -3.67 -5.15
CA LYS A 140 24.56 -3.66 -5.80
C LYS A 140 25.00 -2.25 -6.15
N ASP A 141 24.05 -1.39 -6.52
CA ASP A 141 24.34 -0.03 -6.96
C ASP A 141 24.62 0.91 -5.77
N HIS A 142 24.16 0.55 -4.56
CA HIS A 142 24.26 1.34 -3.34
C HIS A 142 25.09 0.69 -2.21
N ASN A 143 25.84 -0.39 -2.51
CA ASN A 143 26.85 -0.98 -1.61
C ASN A 143 28.29 -0.74 -2.08
#